data_AF-A0AAD2PWV2-F1
#
_entry.id   AF-A0AAD2PWV2-F1
#
_cell.length_a   1.000
_cell.length_b   1.000
_cell.length_c   1.000
_cell.angle_alpha   90.00
_cell.angle_beta   90.00
_cell.angle_gamma   90.00
#
_symmetry.space_group_name_H-M   'P 1'
#
loop_
_entity.id
_entity.type
_entity.pdbx_description
1 polymer ?
#
loop_
_entity_poly.entity_id
_entity_poly.type
_entity_poly.pdbx_seq_one_letter_code
_entity_poly.pdbx_strand_id
1 'polypeptide(L)'
;MPGELTLQDPTGPWATLRLLQPDEAERTLGVMMAHLRPEQHNTLPCGALWEKAKTWAAKFCPQHLLCYDVLPPKATALKTLEYMMPLSTLAAPPGCLSCHRSSKRVCIKLGFAVPFPASVLMRHSANCTKTGLYLEANLQSHQLETDTSFPLLQQEPTNTGILASKTWLKRVWIELDSLGIRVEISSPPLSLHCANDRLLMDIFIDALVVQEGLLWLNWCRQYLQVTALSELATADGCSLTAASIAGQPSGHFATSYNWPQTQCPGPSHWDLWRRVLSQAVLRPYSRRRRLLRPPPLGPWSDSLDQWTWLFSCTALIVFHRTAKHLAIYRPINSRSHKTFRRDLHHTWTGTLPGDVQRASVTLHPQTAYITVTGTAPVDPPDPETLPSSILHIWKELAADMDDDWGSVPEYIYIAGDEQVLLEALEKGKLRVISDGSFKQQVGTAAVQLRTRRGGHVIWIKCRTPGKQEDQSAYRSELIGLLAGILVASWLRLHLQSLAKP
;
A
#
# COMPACT_ATOMS: atom_id res chain seq x y z
N MET A 1 -4.85 10.66 0.16
CA MET A 1 -5.14 9.89 1.37
C MET A 1 -5.98 10.71 2.33
N PRO A 2 -7.15 10.23 2.77
CA PRO A 2 -7.80 10.79 3.94
C PRO A 2 -6.96 10.43 5.18
N GLY A 3 -6.76 11.39 6.06
CA GLY A 3 -6.02 11.20 7.31
C GLY A 3 -6.55 12.14 8.38
N GLU A 4 -6.61 11.67 9.62
CA GLU A 4 -7.03 12.47 10.77
C GLU A 4 -5.82 13.01 11.51
N LEU A 5 -5.91 14.25 11.99
CA LEU A 5 -4.84 14.88 12.77
C LEU A 5 -5.34 15.12 14.19
N THR A 6 -4.63 14.59 15.18
CA THR A 6 -4.97 14.77 16.60
C THR A 6 -3.84 15.50 17.32
N LEU A 7 -4.22 16.42 18.20
CA LEU A 7 -3.30 17.26 18.98
C LEU A 7 -3.56 17.06 20.47
N GLN A 8 -2.50 17.03 21.26
CA GLN A 8 -2.64 17.05 22.71
C GLN A 8 -2.92 18.49 23.19
N ASP A 9 -4.06 18.70 23.86
CA ASP A 9 -4.37 19.97 24.52
C ASP A 9 -3.36 20.18 25.67
N PRO A 10 -2.87 21.41 25.92
CA PRO A 10 -2.02 21.71 27.10
C PRO A 10 -2.65 21.32 28.45
N THR A 11 -3.95 21.00 28.51
CA THR A 11 -4.64 20.45 29.68
C THR A 11 -4.59 18.91 29.79
N GLY A 12 -3.99 18.21 28.83
CA GLY A 12 -3.78 16.75 28.83
C GLY A 12 -4.62 15.91 27.85
N PRO A 13 -5.90 16.22 27.53
CA PRO A 13 -6.70 15.38 26.64
C PRO A 13 -6.35 15.58 25.16
N TRP A 14 -6.51 14.51 24.37
CA TRP A 14 -6.32 14.53 22.91
C TRP A 14 -7.54 15.12 22.21
N ALA A 15 -7.33 16.05 21.28
CA ALA A 15 -8.36 16.67 20.47
C ALA A 15 -8.11 16.40 18.98
N THR A 16 -9.07 15.77 18.30
CA THR A 16 -9.04 15.57 16.85
C THR A 16 -9.39 16.87 16.14
N LEU A 17 -8.56 17.28 15.19
CA LEU A 17 -8.87 18.37 14.27
C LEU A 17 -10.02 17.94 13.38
N ARG A 18 -11.18 18.56 13.57
CA ARG A 18 -12.30 18.40 12.65
C ARG A 18 -12.03 19.24 11.40
N LEU A 19 -12.12 18.57 10.25
CA LEU A 19 -12.27 19.24 8.96
C LEU A 19 -13.70 19.77 8.90
N LEU A 20 -13.88 21.08 9.16
CA LEU A 20 -15.20 21.72 9.13
C LEU A 20 -15.47 22.33 7.75
N GLN A 21 -16.75 22.41 7.39
CA GLN A 21 -17.17 23.24 6.28
C GLN A 21 -16.81 24.71 6.59
N PRO A 22 -16.43 25.51 5.60
CA PRO A 22 -16.06 26.92 5.78
C PRO A 22 -17.16 27.77 6.39
N ASP A 23 -18.41 27.34 6.23
CA ASP A 23 -19.59 28.00 6.78
C ASP A 23 -19.75 27.73 8.29
N GLU A 24 -19.09 26.69 8.81
CA GLU A 24 -19.17 26.19 10.19
C GLU A 24 -17.93 26.52 11.03
N ALA A 25 -16.85 27.02 10.41
CA ALA A 25 -15.57 27.21 11.07
C ALA A 25 -15.40 28.62 11.65
N GLU A 26 -15.43 28.74 12.98
CA GLU A 26 -15.34 30.05 13.67
C GLU A 26 -13.92 30.65 13.72
N ARG A 27 -12.85 29.83 13.61
CA ARG A 27 -11.44 30.25 13.70
C ARG A 27 -10.52 29.38 12.84
N THR A 28 -9.84 29.94 11.84
CA THR A 28 -9.11 29.15 10.82
C THR A 28 -7.59 29.11 11.01
N LEU A 29 -7.00 27.92 10.78
CA LEU A 29 -5.58 27.73 10.48
C LEU A 29 -5.39 27.62 8.96
N GLY A 30 -5.75 28.67 8.22
CA GLY A 30 -5.66 28.68 6.76
C GLY A 30 -6.52 29.76 6.12
N VAL A 31 -6.15 30.14 4.90
CA VAL A 31 -6.97 31.03 4.05
C VAL A 31 -8.28 30.32 3.72
N MET A 32 -9.42 31.00 3.89
CA MET A 32 -10.76 30.47 3.61
C MET A 32 -10.85 29.82 2.24
N MET A 33 -11.30 28.56 2.18
CA MET A 33 -11.74 27.91 0.94
C MET A 33 -13.00 27.09 1.19
N ALA A 34 -14.10 27.52 0.54
CA ALA A 34 -15.32 26.76 0.26
C ALA A 34 -14.98 25.33 -0.21
N HIS A 35 -15.45 24.29 0.49
CA HIS A 35 -15.30 22.92 0.02
C HIS A 35 -16.23 22.71 -1.18
N LEU A 36 -15.65 22.76 -2.39
CA LEU A 36 -16.33 22.38 -3.62
C LEU A 36 -16.58 20.86 -3.58
N ARG A 37 -17.85 20.47 -3.56
CA ARG A 37 -18.24 19.10 -3.93
C ARG A 37 -17.73 18.79 -5.34
N PRO A 38 -17.45 17.53 -5.69
CA PRO A 38 -17.01 17.15 -7.04
C PRO A 38 -18.01 17.49 -8.16
N GLU A 39 -19.24 17.90 -7.85
CA GLU A 39 -20.31 18.10 -8.82
C GLU A 39 -20.55 19.56 -9.25
N GLN A 40 -19.83 20.54 -8.69
CA GLN A 40 -19.96 21.94 -9.12
C GLN A 40 -18.59 22.57 -9.33
N HIS A 41 -18.08 22.46 -10.56
CA HIS A 41 -16.98 23.29 -11.05
C HIS A 41 -17.42 24.76 -11.13
N ASN A 42 -17.45 25.47 -9.99
CA ASN A 42 -17.34 26.93 -10.00
C ASN A 42 -15.88 27.30 -9.77
N THR A 43 -15.12 27.38 -10.87
CA THR A 43 -13.73 27.85 -10.98
C THR A 43 -13.54 29.34 -10.64
N LEU A 44 -14.59 30.04 -10.20
CA LEU A 44 -14.63 31.50 -10.05
C LEU A 44 -13.81 32.07 -8.87
N PRO A 45 -13.72 31.45 -7.67
CA PRO A 45 -12.96 32.06 -6.56
C PRO A 45 -11.44 31.95 -6.71
N CYS A 46 -10.93 30.79 -7.18
CA CYS A 46 -9.49 30.55 -7.32
C CYS A 46 -8.86 31.40 -8.42
N GLY A 47 -9.54 31.57 -9.56
CA GLY A 47 -9.05 32.42 -10.65
C GLY A 47 -8.93 33.89 -10.22
N ALA A 48 -9.95 34.42 -9.53
CA ALA A 48 -9.94 35.80 -9.04
C ALA A 48 -8.86 36.04 -7.97
N LEU A 49 -8.64 35.10 -7.05
CA LEU A 49 -7.58 35.18 -6.05
C LEU A 49 -6.19 35.05 -6.69
N TRP A 50 -6.03 34.16 -7.68
CA TRP A 50 -4.80 33.99 -8.43
C TRP A 50 -4.45 35.25 -9.24
N GLU A 51 -5.42 35.86 -9.90
CA GLU A 51 -5.23 37.13 -10.62
C GLU A 51 -4.94 38.30 -9.68
N LYS A 52 -5.60 38.38 -8.52
CA LYS A 52 -5.26 39.36 -7.47
C LYS A 52 -3.85 39.15 -6.92
N ALA A 53 -3.44 37.91 -6.70
CA ALA A 53 -2.10 37.57 -6.22
C ALA A 53 -1.01 37.87 -7.26
N LYS A 54 -1.27 37.61 -8.55
CA LYS A 54 -0.40 38.05 -9.65
C LYS A 54 -0.30 39.57 -9.72
N THR A 55 -1.43 40.27 -9.63
CA THR A 55 -1.48 41.74 -9.65
C THR A 55 -0.69 42.33 -8.47
N TRP A 56 -0.83 41.75 -7.28
CA TRP A 56 -0.05 42.13 -6.10
C TRP A 56 1.45 41.81 -6.27
N ALA A 57 1.79 40.61 -6.75
CA ALA A 57 3.18 40.20 -7.00
C ALA A 57 3.86 41.07 -8.06
N ALA A 58 3.12 41.56 -9.06
CA ALA A 58 3.59 42.51 -10.06
C ALA A 58 3.83 43.91 -9.47
N LYS A 59 3.03 44.33 -8.49
CA LYS A 59 3.16 45.62 -7.78
C LYS A 59 4.20 45.61 -6.66
N PHE A 60 4.65 44.45 -6.21
CA PHE A 60 5.67 44.32 -5.18
C PHE A 60 7.04 44.73 -5.73
N CYS A 61 7.47 45.95 -5.37
CA CYS A 61 8.73 46.57 -5.79
C CYS A 61 9.72 46.55 -4.61
N PRO A 62 10.84 45.80 -4.69
CA PRO A 62 11.75 45.60 -3.58
C PRO A 62 12.80 46.71 -3.56
N GLN A 63 12.40 47.96 -3.32
CA GLN A 63 13.40 49.05 -3.36
C GLN A 63 14.38 49.01 -2.18
N HIS A 64 14.05 48.31 -1.08
CA HIS A 64 14.83 48.31 0.16
C HIS A 64 15.06 46.90 0.75
N LEU A 65 14.84 45.83 -0.03
CA LEU A 65 14.98 44.45 0.42
C LEU A 65 16.08 43.76 -0.40
N LEU A 66 16.97 43.02 0.28
CA LEU A 66 18.02 42.25 -0.39
C LEU A 66 17.39 41.15 -1.24
N CYS A 67 18.04 40.75 -2.33
CA CYS A 67 17.51 39.75 -3.28
C CYS A 67 17.06 38.44 -2.61
N TYR A 68 17.69 38.07 -1.49
CA TYR A 68 17.34 36.90 -0.67
C TYR A 68 16.03 37.04 0.11
N ASP A 69 15.54 38.26 0.38
CA ASP A 69 14.30 38.54 1.12
C ASP A 69 13.06 38.68 0.21
N VAL A 70 13.27 38.79 -1.10
CA VAL A 70 12.22 39.12 -2.10
C VAL A 70 11.63 37.89 -2.78
N LEU A 71 12.45 36.86 -3.01
CA LEU A 71 12.02 35.57 -3.58
C LEU A 71 11.04 34.80 -2.69
N PRO A 72 11.20 34.77 -1.34
CA PRO A 72 10.30 34.03 -0.46
C PRO A 72 8.83 34.51 -0.52
N PRO A 73 8.48 35.80 -0.38
CA PRO A 73 7.07 36.20 -0.32
C PRO A 73 6.32 36.02 -1.65
N LYS A 74 6.94 36.31 -2.80
CA LYS A 74 6.32 36.09 -4.12
C LYS A 74 6.09 34.60 -4.39
N ALA A 75 7.12 33.77 -4.19
CA ALA A 75 7.01 32.33 -4.42
C ALA A 75 6.10 31.63 -3.40
N THR A 76 6.13 32.08 -2.14
CA THR A 76 5.34 31.47 -1.05
C THR A 76 3.87 31.79 -1.18
N ALA A 77 3.49 33.03 -1.47
CA ALA A 77 2.08 33.40 -1.67
C ALA A 77 1.48 32.65 -2.86
N LEU A 78 2.18 32.62 -4.00
CA LEU A 78 1.72 31.90 -5.20
C LEU A 78 1.69 30.39 -4.97
N LYS A 79 2.73 29.76 -4.37
CA LYS A 79 2.70 28.33 -4.03
C LYS A 79 1.60 27.96 -3.02
N THR A 80 1.28 28.86 -2.09
CA THR A 80 0.22 28.62 -1.10
C THR A 80 -1.16 28.66 -1.75
N LEU A 81 -1.34 29.46 -2.81
CA LEU A 81 -2.56 29.48 -3.62
C LEU A 81 -2.60 28.32 -4.63
N GLU A 82 -1.45 27.78 -5.03
CA GLU A 82 -1.33 26.61 -5.92
C GLU A 82 -1.76 25.30 -5.23
N TYR A 83 -1.52 25.18 -3.92
CA TYR A 83 -1.88 24.02 -3.09
C TYR A 83 -2.54 24.46 -1.77
N MET A 84 -3.75 25.00 -1.88
CA MET A 84 -4.52 25.46 -0.71
C MET A 84 -4.88 24.30 0.22
N MET A 85 -4.72 24.50 1.54
CA MET A 85 -5.11 23.51 2.55
C MET A 85 -6.64 23.57 2.80
N PRO A 86 -7.31 22.43 3.00
CA PRO A 86 -8.69 22.41 3.49
C PRO A 86 -8.77 23.01 4.90
N LEU A 87 -9.91 23.61 5.21
CA LEU A 87 -10.17 24.27 6.49
C LEU A 87 -10.14 23.27 7.65
N SER A 88 -9.34 23.53 8.69
CA SER A 88 -9.34 22.76 9.94
C SER A 88 -9.50 23.70 11.14
N THR A 89 -10.32 23.29 12.10
CA THR A 89 -10.72 24.09 13.27
C THR A 89 -10.43 23.32 14.55
N LEU A 90 -9.78 23.96 15.52
CA LEU A 90 -9.65 23.46 16.90
C LEU A 90 -10.82 24.00 17.72
N ALA A 91 -11.67 23.11 18.24
CA ALA A 91 -12.64 23.50 19.27
C ALA A 91 -11.88 23.66 20.60
N ALA A 92 -11.35 24.85 20.87
CA ALA A 92 -10.68 25.15 22.14
C ALA A 92 -11.45 26.23 22.92
N PRO A 93 -11.65 26.08 24.24
CA PRO A 93 -12.29 27.11 25.07
C PRO A 93 -11.46 28.41 25.10
N PRO A 94 -12.11 29.57 25.34
CA PRO A 94 -11.49 30.90 25.30
C PRO A 94 -10.47 31.07 26.44
N GLY A 95 -9.26 30.60 26.20
CA GLY A 95 -8.13 30.56 27.14
C GLY A 95 -6.92 29.82 26.56
N CYS A 96 -7.13 28.94 25.58
CA CYS A 96 -6.09 28.16 24.92
C CYS A 96 -5.30 28.96 23.83
N LEU A 97 -4.89 30.20 24.13
CA LEU A 97 -4.02 31.00 23.24
C LEU A 97 -2.57 30.49 23.20
N SER A 98 -2.21 29.52 24.06
CA SER A 98 -0.88 28.91 24.08
C SER A 98 -0.67 27.91 22.94
N CYS A 99 -1.68 27.12 22.55
CA CYS A 99 -1.56 26.15 21.44
C CYS A 99 -1.45 26.84 20.08
N HIS A 100 -2.11 27.99 19.89
CA HIS A 100 -1.95 28.85 18.71
C HIS A 100 -0.55 29.46 18.59
N ARG A 101 0.10 29.77 19.71
CA ARG A 101 1.51 30.18 19.69
C ARG A 101 2.41 29.02 19.37
N SER A 102 2.13 27.79 19.78
CA SER A 102 2.93 26.62 19.44
C SER A 102 2.89 26.32 17.93
N SER A 103 1.72 26.26 17.30
CA SER A 103 1.62 25.98 15.85
C SER A 103 2.20 27.11 14.98
N LYS A 104 1.99 28.39 15.33
CA LYS A 104 2.64 29.51 14.63
C LYS A 104 4.14 29.61 14.94
N ARG A 105 4.59 29.25 16.15
CA ARG A 105 6.03 29.19 16.48
C ARG A 105 6.70 28.00 15.78
N VAL A 106 6.03 26.88 15.55
CA VAL A 106 6.56 25.79 14.70
C VAL A 106 6.86 26.31 13.29
N CYS A 107 5.99 27.17 12.73
CA CYS A 107 6.23 27.76 11.41
C CYS A 107 7.20 28.96 11.40
N ILE A 108 7.36 29.71 12.51
CA ILE A 108 8.08 31.01 12.53
C ILE A 108 9.36 30.98 13.38
N LYS A 109 9.45 30.18 14.47
CA LYS A 109 10.66 30.10 15.31
C LYS A 109 11.80 29.28 14.70
N LEU A 110 11.56 28.56 13.61
CA LEU A 110 12.59 27.65 13.09
C LEU A 110 13.70 28.34 12.30
N GLY A 111 13.60 29.60 11.86
CA GLY A 111 14.75 30.32 11.27
C GLY A 111 15.44 29.64 10.06
N PHE A 112 14.91 28.52 9.57
CA PHE A 112 15.40 27.81 8.41
C PHE A 112 14.68 28.35 7.20
N ALA A 113 15.44 28.87 6.24
CA ALA A 113 14.97 29.40 4.98
C ALA A 113 14.28 28.36 4.05
N VAL A 114 13.73 27.25 4.57
CA VAL A 114 12.95 26.30 3.78
C VAL A 114 11.82 25.68 4.63
N PRO A 115 10.53 26.02 4.41
CA PRO A 115 9.38 25.49 5.15
C PRO A 115 9.00 24.04 4.73
N PHE A 116 9.97 23.24 4.29
CA PHE A 116 9.74 22.13 3.35
C PHE A 116 9.14 20.83 3.93
N PRO A 117 9.46 20.34 5.15
CA PRO A 117 9.11 18.95 5.49
C PRO A 117 7.65 18.71 5.89
N ALA A 118 7.18 19.34 6.99
CA ALA A 118 5.84 19.08 7.52
C ALA A 118 4.72 19.70 6.66
N SER A 119 4.99 20.83 6.00
CA SER A 119 4.01 21.47 5.12
C SER A 119 3.75 20.64 3.86
N VAL A 120 4.76 19.92 3.35
CA VAL A 120 4.60 18.97 2.24
C VAL A 120 3.71 17.81 2.65
N LEU A 121 3.91 17.28 3.86
CA LEU A 121 3.08 16.20 4.40
C LEU A 121 1.60 16.63 4.47
N MET A 122 1.32 17.81 5.02
CA MET A 122 -0.05 18.33 5.13
C MET A 122 -0.68 18.73 3.79
N ARG A 123 0.11 19.28 2.85
CA ARG A 123 -0.40 19.79 1.57
C ARG A 123 -0.60 18.70 0.51
N HIS A 124 0.23 17.66 0.52
CA HIS A 124 0.27 16.67 -0.55
C HIS A 124 -0.25 15.29 -0.15
N SER A 125 -0.40 14.99 1.14
CA SER A 125 -1.00 13.70 1.55
C SER A 125 -2.49 13.61 1.16
N ALA A 126 -3.25 14.69 1.34
CA ALA A 126 -4.68 14.74 1.02
C ALA A 126 -4.96 14.97 -0.47
N ASN A 127 -4.06 15.67 -1.16
CA ASN A 127 -4.22 16.03 -2.57
C ASN A 127 -3.49 15.01 -3.45
N CYS A 128 -4.18 14.36 -4.39
CA CYS A 128 -3.62 13.37 -5.33
C CYS A 128 -2.63 13.97 -6.35
N THR A 129 -1.62 14.71 -5.89
CA THR A 129 -0.56 15.28 -6.71
C THR A 129 0.56 14.26 -6.91
N LYS A 130 1.41 14.45 -7.93
CA LYS A 130 2.60 13.62 -8.13
C LYS A 130 3.51 13.57 -6.88
N THR A 131 3.66 14.70 -6.19
CA THR A 131 4.39 14.77 -4.91
C THR A 131 3.71 13.93 -3.82
N GLY A 132 2.38 13.89 -3.79
CA GLY A 132 1.62 13.01 -2.90
C GLY A 132 1.89 11.53 -3.17
N LEU A 133 1.97 11.12 -4.44
CA LEU A 133 2.33 9.75 -4.81
C LEU A 133 3.77 9.38 -4.38
N TYR A 134 4.74 10.28 -4.59
CA TYR A 134 6.10 10.05 -4.10
C TYR A 134 6.16 10.00 -2.56
N LEU A 135 5.38 10.82 -1.88
CA LEU A 135 5.29 10.81 -0.42
C LEU A 135 4.72 9.47 0.08
N GLU A 136 3.63 9.01 -0.55
CA GLU A 136 3.02 7.71 -0.26
C GLU A 136 4.01 6.56 -0.49
N ALA A 137 4.71 6.54 -1.63
CA ALA A 137 5.72 5.53 -1.90
C ALA A 137 6.85 5.51 -0.86
N ASN A 138 7.31 6.69 -0.41
CA ASN A 138 8.31 6.79 0.65
C ASN A 138 7.78 6.31 2.01
N LEU A 139 6.52 6.62 2.34
CA LEU A 139 5.88 6.13 3.57
C LEU A 139 5.73 4.61 3.54
N GLN A 140 5.30 4.04 2.41
CA GLN A 140 5.21 2.58 2.23
C GLN A 140 6.60 1.91 2.27
N SER A 141 7.64 2.53 1.72
CA SER A 141 9.01 2.03 1.83
C SER A 141 9.51 2.01 3.27
N HIS A 142 9.22 3.05 4.05
CA HIS A 142 9.52 3.05 5.49
C HIS A 142 8.65 2.06 6.27
N GLN A 143 7.41 1.82 5.84
CA GLN A 143 6.57 0.78 6.41
C GLN A 143 7.20 -0.60 6.22
N LEU A 144 7.67 -0.91 5.01
CA LEU A 144 8.37 -2.15 4.71
C LEU A 144 9.70 -2.26 5.47
N GLU A 145 10.40 -1.14 5.67
CA GLU A 145 11.66 -1.10 6.41
C GLU A 145 11.48 -1.39 7.91
N THR A 146 10.45 -0.80 8.53
CA THR A 146 10.15 -0.95 9.96
C THR A 146 9.37 -2.23 10.28
N ASP A 147 8.55 -2.70 9.34
CA ASP A 147 7.80 -3.96 9.36
C ASP A 147 6.86 -4.14 10.57
N THR A 148 6.15 -3.07 10.95
CA THR A 148 5.18 -3.14 12.05
C THR A 148 3.74 -3.11 11.55
N SER A 149 2.78 -3.45 12.42
CA SER A 149 1.35 -3.37 12.11
C SER A 149 0.84 -1.94 11.89
N PHE A 150 1.60 -0.91 12.28
CA PHE A 150 1.16 0.47 12.26
C PHE A 150 1.92 1.30 11.22
N PRO A 151 1.25 2.23 10.49
CA PRO A 151 1.90 3.20 9.62
C PRO A 151 3.01 3.98 10.35
N LEU A 152 4.11 4.32 9.66
CA LEU A 152 5.28 5.01 10.24
C LEU A 152 4.94 6.13 11.24
N LEU A 153 4.02 7.05 10.89
CA LEU A 153 3.68 8.21 11.74
C LEU A 153 2.80 7.87 12.96
N GLN A 154 2.28 6.65 13.01
CA GLN A 154 1.50 6.11 14.12
C GLN A 154 2.36 5.21 15.03
N GLN A 155 3.61 4.97 14.67
CA GLN A 155 4.56 4.22 15.49
C GLN A 155 5.22 5.12 16.55
N GLU A 156 5.65 4.50 17.66
CA GLU A 156 6.43 5.17 18.71
C GLU A 156 7.91 5.33 18.26
N PRO A 157 8.42 6.56 18.04
CA PRO A 157 9.79 6.77 17.53
C PRO A 157 10.87 6.24 18.46
N THR A 158 10.61 6.21 19.78
CA THR A 158 11.56 5.68 20.75
C THR A 158 11.81 4.18 20.56
N ASN A 159 10.80 3.42 20.10
CA ASN A 159 10.91 1.98 19.93
C ASN A 159 11.38 1.58 18.54
N THR A 160 10.75 2.15 17.52
CA THR A 160 10.91 1.73 16.11
C THR A 160 11.79 2.69 15.32
N GLY A 161 12.12 3.86 15.88
CA GLY A 161 12.92 4.88 15.22
C GLY A 161 14.31 4.38 14.83
N ILE A 162 14.92 3.44 15.57
CA ILE A 162 16.22 2.86 15.18
C ILE A 162 16.15 2.07 13.87
N LEU A 163 14.98 1.50 13.55
CA LEU A 163 14.77 0.63 12.38
C LEU A 163 14.65 1.41 11.07
N ALA A 164 14.20 2.67 11.14
CA ALA A 164 13.99 3.51 9.97
C ALA A 164 15.28 4.20 9.49
N SER A 165 15.47 4.29 8.18
CA SER A 165 16.56 5.01 7.54
C SER A 165 16.54 6.50 7.87
N LYS A 166 17.72 7.13 7.85
CA LYS A 166 17.90 8.56 8.16
C LYS A 166 17.38 9.44 7.00
N THR A 167 16.08 9.58 6.90
CA THR A 167 15.40 10.42 5.90
C THR A 167 14.80 11.68 6.55
N TRP A 168 14.33 12.62 5.73
CA TRP A 168 13.57 13.76 6.22
C TRP A 168 12.24 13.33 6.87
N LEU A 169 11.63 12.23 6.41
CA LEU A 169 10.40 11.69 6.99
C LEU A 169 10.62 11.20 8.42
N LYS A 170 11.72 10.49 8.67
CA LYS A 170 12.10 10.09 10.04
C LYS A 170 12.28 11.30 10.96
N ARG A 171 12.88 12.39 10.46
CA ARG A 171 13.03 13.63 11.25
C ARG A 171 11.67 14.26 11.57
N VAL A 172 10.79 14.36 10.57
CA VAL A 172 9.42 14.87 10.77
C VAL A 172 8.65 14.02 11.76
N TRP A 173 8.76 12.70 11.67
CA TRP A 173 8.12 11.78 12.61
C TRP A 173 8.58 12.00 14.07
N ILE A 174 9.89 12.10 14.31
CA ILE A 174 10.43 12.40 15.65
C ILE A 174 9.99 13.79 16.13
N GLU A 175 9.97 14.78 15.24
CA GLU A 175 9.51 16.14 15.57
C GLU A 175 8.01 16.15 15.93
N LEU A 176 7.17 15.45 15.17
CA LEU A 176 5.73 15.34 15.44
C LEU A 176 5.47 14.74 16.82
N ASP A 177 6.18 13.67 17.15
CA ASP A 177 6.10 13.03 18.46
C ASP A 177 6.55 13.96 19.60
N SER A 178 7.68 14.65 19.43
CA SER A 178 8.17 15.64 20.42
C SER A 178 7.19 16.79 20.69
N LEU A 179 6.31 17.06 19.73
CA LEU A 179 5.28 18.10 19.80
C LEU A 179 3.91 17.55 20.26
N GLY A 180 3.77 16.24 20.50
CA GLY A 180 2.51 15.60 20.85
C GLY A 180 1.48 15.65 19.72
N ILE A 181 1.93 15.56 18.46
CA ILE A 181 1.09 15.59 17.26
C ILE A 181 1.03 14.18 16.68
N ARG A 182 -0.18 13.63 16.54
CA ARG A 182 -0.40 12.34 15.87
C ARG A 182 -1.06 12.58 14.52
N VAL A 183 -0.50 11.94 13.50
CA VAL A 183 -0.98 12.02 12.12
C VAL A 183 -1.35 10.62 11.67
N GLU A 184 -2.64 10.42 11.43
CA GLU A 184 -3.14 9.15 10.91
C GLU A 184 -3.13 9.19 9.39
N ILE A 185 -2.20 8.46 8.78
CA ILE A 185 -2.16 8.26 7.33
C ILE A 185 -2.67 6.85 7.03
N SER A 186 -3.72 6.76 6.22
CA SER A 186 -4.21 5.48 5.69
C SER A 186 -3.25 4.95 4.62
N SER A 187 -2.30 4.08 5.01
CA SER A 187 -1.40 3.34 4.11
C SER A 187 -1.87 1.89 3.99
N PRO A 188 -1.73 1.22 2.83
CA PRO A 188 -2.03 -0.21 2.73
C PRO A 188 -1.17 -0.99 3.74
N PRO A 189 -1.76 -1.93 4.51
CA PRO A 189 -1.01 -2.74 5.44
C PRO A 189 -0.09 -3.71 4.71
N LEU A 190 0.91 -4.23 5.42
CA LEU A 190 1.76 -5.30 4.92
C LEU A 190 0.95 -6.60 4.76
N SER A 191 1.30 -7.40 3.76
CA SER A 191 0.60 -8.62 3.40
C SER A 191 0.76 -9.69 4.48
N LEU A 192 -0.36 -10.25 4.91
CA LEU A 192 -0.43 -11.42 5.77
C LEU A 192 -1.07 -12.56 4.97
N HIS A 193 -0.51 -13.77 5.06
CA HIS A 193 -0.85 -14.86 4.14
C HIS A 193 -1.75 -15.94 4.75
N CYS A 194 -1.99 -15.89 6.06
CA CYS A 194 -2.86 -16.85 6.74
C CYS A 194 -3.58 -16.23 7.96
N ALA A 195 -4.63 -16.88 8.43
CA ALA A 195 -5.54 -16.32 9.43
C ALA A 195 -4.88 -15.92 10.77
N ASN A 196 -3.82 -16.62 11.19
CA ASN A 196 -3.10 -16.37 12.44
C ASN A 196 -1.69 -15.80 12.21
N ASP A 197 -1.45 -15.25 11.02
CA ASP A 197 -0.16 -14.70 10.67
C ASP A 197 0.16 -13.44 11.47
N ARG A 198 1.46 -13.17 11.63
CA ARG A 198 1.95 -11.99 12.33
C ARG A 198 3.22 -11.50 11.68
N LEU A 199 3.39 -10.17 11.68
CA LEU A 199 4.63 -9.53 11.28
C LEU A 199 5.77 -9.90 12.22
N LEU A 200 6.96 -10.08 11.65
CA LEU A 200 8.13 -10.55 12.40
C LEU A 200 8.61 -9.53 13.41
N MET A 201 8.63 -8.25 13.06
CA MET A 201 9.08 -7.23 13.99
C MET A 201 8.13 -7.06 15.18
N ASP A 202 6.82 -7.21 14.98
CA ASP A 202 5.86 -7.20 16.09
C ASP A 202 6.10 -8.38 17.06
N ILE A 203 6.45 -9.57 16.54
CA ILE A 203 6.82 -10.72 17.37
C ILE A 203 8.10 -10.42 18.17
N PHE A 204 9.10 -9.77 17.57
CA PHE A 204 10.36 -9.45 18.24
C PHE A 204 10.21 -8.33 19.28
N ILE A 205 9.34 -7.36 19.03
CA ILE A 205 8.98 -6.32 19.99
C ILE A 205 8.26 -6.93 21.19
N ASP A 206 7.28 -7.81 20.96
CA ASP A 206 6.59 -8.55 22.03
C ASP A 206 7.54 -9.42 22.86
N ALA A 207 8.60 -9.94 22.24
CA ALA A 207 9.65 -10.72 22.90
C ALA A 207 10.64 -9.86 23.71
N LEU A 208 10.42 -8.55 23.80
CA LEU A 208 11.23 -7.58 24.57
C LEU A 208 12.72 -7.58 24.16
N VAL A 209 12.99 -7.74 22.87
CA VAL A 209 14.36 -7.68 22.34
C VAL A 209 14.90 -6.25 22.46
N VAL A 210 16.14 -6.11 22.92
CA VAL A 210 16.84 -4.82 23.03
C VAL A 210 16.96 -4.15 21.66
N GLN A 211 16.89 -2.81 21.60
CA GLN A 211 16.88 -2.02 20.36
C GLN A 211 17.98 -2.38 19.35
N GLU A 212 19.22 -2.57 19.82
CA GLU A 212 20.32 -2.97 18.94
C GLU A 212 20.09 -4.36 18.34
N GLY A 213 19.59 -5.31 19.15
CA GLY A 213 19.21 -6.62 18.66
C GLY A 213 18.06 -6.55 17.66
N LEU A 214 17.07 -5.68 17.90
CA LEU A 214 15.94 -5.46 17.00
C LEU A 214 16.39 -4.91 15.63
N LEU A 215 17.36 -3.99 15.62
CA LEU A 215 17.99 -3.50 14.39
C LEU A 215 18.62 -4.63 13.58
N TRP A 216 19.41 -5.49 14.22
CA TRP A 216 20.06 -6.61 13.53
C TRP A 216 19.07 -7.68 13.06
N LEU A 217 18.01 -7.95 13.83
CA LEU A 217 16.93 -8.83 13.39
C LEU A 217 16.20 -8.26 12.17
N ASN A 218 15.96 -6.95 12.14
CA ASN A 218 15.37 -6.29 10.98
C ASN A 218 16.27 -6.38 9.74
N TRP A 219 17.58 -6.28 9.89
CA TRP A 219 18.52 -6.51 8.78
C TRP A 219 18.54 -7.97 8.30
N CYS A 220 18.52 -8.94 9.21
CA CYS A 220 18.37 -10.36 8.84
C CYS A 220 17.08 -10.59 8.05
N ARG A 221 15.98 -10.00 8.50
CA ARG A 221 14.68 -10.03 7.84
C ARG A 221 14.72 -9.40 6.44
N GLN A 222 15.27 -8.19 6.29
CA GLN A 222 15.41 -7.52 4.98
C GLN A 222 16.30 -8.32 4.02
N TYR A 223 17.37 -8.94 4.51
CA TYR A 223 18.22 -9.82 3.71
C TYR A 223 17.47 -11.07 3.21
N LEU A 224 16.61 -11.64 4.05
CA LEU A 224 15.73 -12.75 3.67
C LEU A 224 14.54 -12.33 2.81
N GLN A 225 14.25 -11.03 2.75
CA GLN A 225 13.12 -10.44 2.03
C GLN A 225 11.76 -10.95 2.53
N VAL A 226 11.57 -10.96 3.85
CA VAL A 226 10.33 -11.44 4.50
C VAL A 226 9.72 -10.37 5.42
N THR A 227 8.39 -10.37 5.56
CA THR A 227 7.63 -9.52 6.50
C THR A 227 6.92 -10.35 7.56
N ALA A 228 6.38 -11.52 7.17
CA ALA A 228 5.49 -12.30 8.02
C ALA A 228 6.10 -13.63 8.48
N LEU A 229 5.53 -14.19 9.55
CA LEU A 229 5.96 -15.49 10.07
C LEU A 229 5.67 -16.64 9.09
N SER A 230 4.56 -16.55 8.35
CA SER A 230 4.17 -17.53 7.35
C SER A 230 5.26 -17.81 6.29
N GLU A 231 6.01 -16.78 5.88
CA GLU A 231 7.08 -16.88 4.88
C GLU A 231 8.32 -17.66 5.38
N LEU A 232 8.50 -17.75 6.70
CA LEU A 232 9.57 -18.54 7.31
C LEU A 232 9.16 -19.99 7.58
N ALA A 233 7.86 -20.26 7.55
CA ALA A 233 7.26 -21.54 7.91
C ALA A 233 7.13 -22.49 6.72
N THR A 234 6.93 -23.77 7.02
CA THR A 234 6.57 -24.78 6.05
C THR A 234 5.13 -24.60 5.59
N ALA A 235 4.78 -25.11 4.40
CA ALA A 235 3.46 -24.94 3.78
C ALA A 235 2.34 -25.51 4.65
N ASP A 236 2.60 -26.54 5.46
CA ASP A 236 1.65 -27.06 6.44
C ASP A 236 1.43 -26.14 7.65
N GLY A 237 2.10 -24.98 7.69
CA GLY A 237 2.00 -24.00 8.75
C GLY A 237 2.56 -24.46 10.10
N CYS A 238 3.22 -25.61 10.18
CA CYS A 238 3.48 -26.28 11.46
C CYS A 238 4.89 -26.06 12.02
N SER A 239 5.87 -25.80 11.16
CA SER A 239 7.29 -25.74 11.54
C SER A 239 8.03 -24.65 10.76
N LEU A 240 9.16 -24.18 11.29
CA LEU A 240 10.05 -23.30 10.51
C LEU A 240 10.86 -24.10 9.48
N THR A 241 11.07 -23.54 8.30
CA THR A 241 11.91 -24.14 7.26
C THR A 241 13.38 -24.24 7.69
N ALA A 242 14.13 -25.15 7.07
CA ALA A 242 15.56 -25.25 7.34
C ALA A 242 16.34 -24.03 6.83
N ALA A 243 15.91 -23.47 5.69
CA ALA A 243 16.49 -22.29 5.08
C ALA A 243 16.31 -21.05 5.97
N SER A 244 15.11 -20.80 6.50
CA SER A 244 14.84 -19.63 7.34
C SER A 244 15.70 -19.58 8.62
N ILE A 245 15.94 -20.73 9.25
CA ILE A 245 16.81 -20.85 10.43
C ILE A 245 18.29 -20.70 10.05
N ALA A 246 18.68 -21.15 8.87
CA ALA A 246 20.04 -21.01 8.36
C ALA A 246 20.35 -19.59 7.83
N GLY A 247 19.36 -18.70 7.79
CA GLY A 247 19.53 -17.36 7.20
C GLY A 247 19.67 -17.41 5.68
N GLN A 248 19.02 -18.38 5.03
CA GLN A 248 18.97 -18.51 3.58
C GLN A 248 17.56 -18.17 3.09
N PRO A 249 17.42 -17.37 2.00
CA PRO A 249 16.13 -17.13 1.37
C PRO A 249 15.48 -18.48 1.02
N SER A 250 14.28 -18.73 1.54
CA SER A 250 13.58 -20.01 1.36
C SER A 250 13.15 -20.21 -0.09
N GLY A 251 12.92 -19.11 -0.80
CA GLY A 251 12.51 -19.09 -2.21
C GLY A 251 11.19 -19.80 -2.46
N HIS A 252 10.37 -20.02 -1.42
CA HIS A 252 9.05 -20.68 -1.52
C HIS A 252 7.91 -19.72 -1.85
N PHE A 253 8.10 -18.43 -1.54
CA PHE A 253 7.19 -17.34 -1.83
C PHE A 253 7.80 -16.38 -2.84
N ALA A 254 6.99 -15.89 -3.77
CA ALA A 254 7.33 -14.75 -4.61
C ALA A 254 7.08 -13.45 -3.83
N THR A 255 8.10 -12.61 -3.71
CA THR A 255 7.98 -11.33 -3.00
C THR A 255 7.20 -10.33 -3.84
N SER A 256 6.15 -9.73 -3.28
CA SER A 256 5.38 -8.65 -3.94
C SER A 256 6.01 -7.26 -3.74
N TYR A 257 7.11 -7.18 -2.99
CA TYR A 257 7.72 -5.93 -2.57
C TYR A 257 9.07 -5.70 -3.23
N ASN A 258 9.36 -4.42 -3.49
CA ASN A 258 10.68 -3.98 -3.91
C ASN A 258 11.57 -3.81 -2.68
N TRP A 259 12.39 -4.83 -2.40
CA TRP A 259 13.29 -4.84 -1.27
C TRP A 259 14.54 -3.98 -1.50
N PRO A 260 15.03 -3.27 -0.46
CA PRO A 260 16.30 -2.58 -0.53
C PRO A 260 17.46 -3.57 -0.69
N GLN A 261 18.54 -3.13 -1.33
CA GLN A 261 19.76 -3.93 -1.43
C GLN A 261 20.42 -4.03 -0.06
N THR A 262 20.41 -5.22 0.53
CA THR A 262 21.04 -5.50 1.82
C THR A 262 22.19 -6.49 1.68
N GLN A 263 23.26 -6.27 2.45
CA GLN A 263 24.38 -7.21 2.56
C GLN A 263 24.01 -8.34 3.53
N CYS A 264 24.63 -9.51 3.35
CA CYS A 264 24.45 -10.63 4.26
C CYS A 264 24.98 -10.29 5.66
N PRO A 265 24.16 -10.39 6.72
CA PRO A 265 24.62 -10.18 8.09
C PRO A 265 25.70 -11.17 8.52
N GLY A 266 26.59 -10.73 9.41
CA GLY A 266 27.62 -11.58 10.00
C GLY A 266 27.06 -12.75 10.84
N PRO A 267 27.86 -13.79 11.13
CA PRO A 267 27.40 -15.00 11.83
C PRO A 267 26.78 -14.74 13.21
N SER A 268 27.30 -13.76 13.96
CA SER A 268 26.78 -13.37 15.28
C SER A 268 25.33 -12.91 15.24
N HIS A 269 24.92 -12.21 14.19
CA HIS A 269 23.54 -11.73 14.02
C HIS A 269 22.60 -12.87 13.63
N TRP A 270 23.10 -13.87 12.89
CA TRP A 270 22.36 -15.10 12.65
C TRP A 270 22.19 -15.96 13.90
N ASP A 271 23.15 -15.94 14.82
CA ASP A 271 22.99 -16.56 16.15
C ASP A 271 21.89 -15.87 16.96
N LEU A 272 21.83 -14.52 16.92
CA LEU A 272 20.74 -13.75 17.51
C LEU A 272 19.39 -14.13 16.89
N TRP A 273 19.30 -14.13 15.56
CA TRP A 273 18.10 -14.54 14.81
C TRP A 273 17.58 -15.91 15.25
N ARG A 274 18.46 -16.93 15.26
CA ARG A 274 18.10 -18.28 15.69
C ARG A 274 17.63 -18.34 17.14
N ARG A 275 18.31 -17.61 18.03
CA ARG A 275 17.98 -17.58 19.46
C ARG A 275 16.61 -16.97 19.71
N VAL A 276 16.34 -15.81 19.12
CA VAL A 276 15.06 -15.09 19.29
C VAL A 276 13.92 -15.86 18.66
N LEU A 277 14.06 -16.41 17.45
CA LEU A 277 13.04 -17.27 16.85
C LEU A 277 12.74 -18.51 17.72
N SER A 278 13.79 -19.12 18.28
CA SER A 278 13.63 -20.30 19.14
C SER A 278 12.86 -19.99 20.42
N GLN A 279 12.97 -18.77 20.94
CA GLN A 279 12.29 -18.34 22.17
C GLN A 279 10.87 -17.84 21.89
N ALA A 280 10.70 -17.01 20.86
CA ALA A 280 9.46 -16.31 20.59
C ALA A 280 8.44 -17.13 19.79
N VAL A 281 8.90 -18.11 19.00
CA VAL A 281 8.07 -18.76 17.97
C VAL A 281 8.08 -20.29 18.08
N LEU A 282 9.17 -20.92 18.54
CA LEU A 282 9.31 -22.38 18.58
C LEU A 282 8.92 -23.01 19.91
N ARG A 283 8.32 -24.21 19.87
CA ARG A 283 8.04 -25.00 21.07
C ARG A 283 9.34 -25.36 21.81
N PRO A 284 9.37 -25.26 23.15
CA PRO A 284 10.52 -25.69 23.93
C PRO A 284 10.86 -27.15 23.62
N TYR A 285 12.15 -27.44 23.45
CA TYR A 285 12.68 -28.79 23.20
C TYR A 285 12.21 -29.48 21.90
N SER A 286 11.57 -28.76 20.98
CA SER A 286 11.11 -29.35 19.72
C SER A 286 12.27 -29.59 18.74
N ARG A 287 12.68 -30.86 18.59
CA ARG A 287 13.65 -31.27 17.54
C ARG A 287 13.18 -30.97 16.11
N ARG A 288 11.86 -30.90 15.89
CA ARG A 288 11.24 -30.64 14.58
C ARG A 288 10.92 -29.16 14.32
N ARG A 289 11.41 -28.24 15.17
CA ARG A 289 11.18 -26.78 15.02
C ARG A 289 9.70 -26.42 14.85
N ARG A 290 8.83 -27.06 15.63
CA ARG A 290 7.39 -26.82 15.61
C ARG A 290 7.04 -25.48 16.24
N LEU A 291 6.08 -24.78 15.65
CA LEU A 291 5.60 -23.50 16.15
C LEU A 291 4.82 -23.66 17.47
N LEU A 292 4.90 -22.63 18.33
CA LEU A 292 4.32 -22.60 19.68
C LEU A 292 2.78 -22.72 19.68
N ARG A 293 2.10 -21.94 18.84
CA ARG A 293 0.64 -21.78 18.89
C ARG A 293 -0.10 -22.96 18.24
N PRO A 294 -1.24 -23.39 18.77
CA PRO A 294 -2.25 -24.13 18.02
C PRO A 294 -3.52 -23.27 17.80
N PRO A 295 -4.00 -23.10 16.55
CA PRO A 295 -3.35 -23.52 15.30
C PRO A 295 -2.07 -22.71 15.04
N PRO A 296 -0.99 -23.34 14.54
CA PRO A 296 0.33 -22.70 14.43
C PRO A 296 0.35 -21.57 13.41
N LEU A 297 -0.11 -21.86 12.19
CA LEU A 297 -0.53 -20.90 11.18
C LEU A 297 -1.89 -21.42 10.68
N GLY A 298 -2.85 -20.51 10.51
CA GLY A 298 -4.23 -20.85 10.15
C GLY A 298 -4.37 -21.26 8.68
N PRO A 299 -5.60 -21.38 8.16
CA PRO A 299 -5.81 -21.56 6.72
C PRO A 299 -5.15 -20.41 5.94
N TRP A 300 -4.62 -20.76 4.77
CA TRP A 300 -3.94 -19.83 3.87
C TRP A 300 -4.96 -19.03 3.07
N SER A 301 -4.82 -17.70 3.08
CA SER A 301 -5.70 -16.77 2.37
C SER A 301 -5.11 -16.28 1.04
N ASP A 302 -3.94 -16.77 0.67
CA ASP A 302 -3.19 -16.36 -0.50
C ASP A 302 -3.54 -17.18 -1.77
N SER A 303 -3.30 -16.58 -2.95
CA SER A 303 -3.38 -17.33 -4.21
C SER A 303 -2.24 -18.33 -4.31
N LEU A 304 -2.50 -19.49 -4.95
CA LEU A 304 -1.44 -20.42 -5.33
C LEU A 304 -0.33 -19.74 -6.12
N ASP A 305 -0.61 -18.69 -6.89
CA ASP A 305 0.36 -18.00 -7.77
C ASP A 305 1.52 -17.36 -7.03
N GLN A 306 1.35 -17.06 -5.75
CA GLN A 306 2.42 -16.54 -4.89
C GLN A 306 3.44 -17.62 -4.51
N TRP A 307 3.11 -18.90 -4.71
CA TRP A 307 3.98 -20.03 -4.38
C TRP A 307 4.85 -20.44 -5.55
N THR A 308 6.15 -20.56 -5.29
CA THR A 308 7.12 -21.05 -6.28
C THR A 308 7.14 -22.57 -6.38
N TRP A 309 6.80 -23.28 -5.29
CA TRP A 309 6.77 -24.74 -5.25
C TRP A 309 5.35 -25.26 -4.99
N LEU A 310 4.93 -26.20 -5.81
CA LEU A 310 3.63 -26.84 -5.73
C LEU A 310 3.76 -28.36 -5.80
N PHE A 311 2.78 -29.09 -5.27
CA PHE A 311 2.78 -30.55 -5.25
C PHE A 311 1.41 -31.11 -5.60
N SER A 312 1.36 -32.03 -6.56
CA SER A 312 0.17 -32.84 -6.86
C SER A 312 0.33 -34.21 -6.20
N CYS A 313 -0.61 -34.56 -5.33
CA CYS A 313 -0.57 -35.82 -4.59
C CYS A 313 -0.99 -37.01 -5.45
N THR A 314 -1.89 -36.82 -6.42
CA THR A 314 -2.35 -37.88 -7.33
C THR A 314 -1.29 -38.22 -8.37
N ALA A 315 -0.69 -37.21 -9.00
CA ALA A 315 0.35 -37.40 -10.00
C ALA A 315 1.73 -37.66 -9.39
N LEU A 316 1.90 -37.39 -8.08
CA LEU A 316 3.19 -37.39 -7.38
C LEU A 316 4.23 -36.53 -8.09
N ILE A 317 3.82 -35.33 -8.53
CA ILE A 317 4.68 -34.39 -9.25
C ILE A 317 4.91 -33.17 -8.37
N VAL A 318 6.17 -32.77 -8.25
CA VAL A 318 6.54 -31.45 -7.72
C VAL A 318 6.69 -30.49 -8.89
N PHE A 319 5.97 -29.38 -8.82
CA PHE A 319 6.12 -28.28 -9.76
C PHE A 319 6.95 -27.16 -9.13
N HIS A 320 7.79 -26.55 -9.94
CA HIS A 320 8.61 -25.40 -9.57
C HIS A 320 8.41 -24.31 -10.61
N ARG A 321 7.80 -23.20 -10.19
CA ARG A 321 7.61 -22.01 -11.00
C ARG A 321 8.93 -21.26 -11.09
N THR A 322 9.46 -21.18 -12.30
CA THR A 322 10.56 -20.29 -12.64
C THR A 322 10.01 -19.12 -13.46
N ALA A 323 10.79 -18.04 -13.57
CA ALA A 323 10.38 -16.85 -14.32
C ALA A 323 10.03 -17.10 -15.81
N LYS A 324 10.44 -18.24 -16.38
CA LYS A 324 10.24 -18.55 -17.81
C LYS A 324 9.40 -19.78 -18.09
N HIS A 325 9.34 -20.71 -17.14
CA HIS A 325 8.66 -22.00 -17.35
C HIS A 325 8.34 -22.69 -16.02
N LEU A 326 7.40 -23.64 -16.08
CA LEU A 326 7.11 -24.53 -14.97
C LEU A 326 7.98 -25.79 -15.09
N ALA A 327 8.91 -25.98 -14.17
CA ALA A 327 9.72 -27.20 -14.10
C ALA A 327 8.98 -28.27 -13.28
N ILE A 328 8.99 -29.51 -13.74
CA ILE A 328 8.41 -30.65 -13.03
C ILE A 328 9.46 -31.67 -12.64
N TYR A 329 9.29 -32.23 -11.44
CA TYR A 329 10.13 -33.29 -10.90
C TYR A 329 9.27 -34.52 -10.63
N ARG A 330 9.74 -35.67 -11.13
CA ARG A 330 9.10 -36.98 -10.94
C ARG A 330 9.89 -37.85 -9.96
N PRO A 331 9.21 -38.72 -9.19
CA PRO A 331 9.89 -39.59 -8.24
C PRO A 331 10.71 -40.63 -9.00
N ILE A 332 11.92 -40.88 -8.52
CA ILE A 332 12.87 -41.79 -9.17
C ILE A 332 12.45 -43.24 -8.99
N ASN A 333 11.84 -43.54 -7.84
CA ASN A 333 11.38 -44.87 -7.45
C ASN A 333 10.00 -44.77 -6.80
N SER A 334 9.13 -45.74 -7.06
CA SER A 334 7.76 -45.83 -6.51
C SER A 334 7.68 -45.90 -4.98
N ARG A 335 8.81 -46.09 -4.27
CA ARG A 335 8.87 -46.16 -2.80
C ARG A 335 9.14 -44.82 -2.12
N SER A 336 9.63 -43.80 -2.84
CA SER A 336 9.83 -42.46 -2.27
C SER A 336 8.87 -41.47 -2.89
N HIS A 337 7.77 -41.22 -2.19
CA HIS A 337 6.72 -40.28 -2.61
C HIS A 337 7.06 -38.81 -2.32
N LYS A 338 8.19 -38.55 -1.63
CA LYS A 338 8.56 -37.21 -1.16
C LYS A 338 9.97 -36.78 -1.55
N THR A 339 10.74 -37.60 -2.27
CA THR A 339 12.10 -37.28 -2.68
C THR A 339 12.26 -37.37 -4.20
N PHE A 340 12.81 -36.31 -4.79
CA PHE A 340 12.93 -36.10 -6.22
C PHE A 340 14.37 -35.73 -6.58
N ARG A 341 14.82 -36.06 -7.80
CA ARG A 341 16.14 -35.67 -8.29
C ARG A 341 16.06 -34.31 -8.97
N ARG A 342 16.95 -33.37 -8.59
CA ARG A 342 16.95 -32.00 -9.12
C ARG A 342 17.41 -31.91 -10.57
N ASP A 343 18.31 -32.80 -10.96
CA ASP A 343 18.87 -32.93 -12.31
C ASP A 343 17.83 -33.44 -13.33
N LEU A 344 16.86 -34.24 -12.88
CA LEU A 344 15.82 -34.82 -13.72
C LEU A 344 14.54 -33.99 -13.67
N HIS A 345 14.58 -32.81 -14.32
CA HIS A 345 13.39 -31.97 -14.50
C HIS A 345 12.97 -31.86 -15.95
N HIS A 346 11.68 -31.68 -16.17
CA HIS A 346 11.12 -31.38 -17.49
C HIS A 346 10.33 -30.08 -17.45
N THR A 347 10.24 -29.42 -18.60
CA THR A 347 9.35 -28.27 -18.77
C THR A 347 7.92 -28.75 -18.93
N TRP A 348 7.02 -28.22 -18.12
CA TRP A 348 5.58 -28.43 -18.21
C TRP A 348 4.91 -27.33 -19.02
N THR A 349 4.10 -27.74 -19.99
CA THR A 349 3.36 -26.85 -20.92
C THR A 349 1.84 -27.02 -20.82
N GLY A 350 1.36 -27.89 -19.93
CA GLY A 350 -0.07 -28.14 -19.72
C GLY A 350 -0.70 -27.23 -18.67
N THR A 351 -2.00 -27.40 -18.43
CA THR A 351 -2.70 -26.79 -17.30
C THR A 351 -2.33 -27.49 -15.99
N LEU A 352 -2.32 -26.75 -14.88
CA LEU A 352 -2.07 -27.33 -13.56
C LEU A 352 -3.19 -28.33 -13.19
N PRO A 353 -2.85 -29.50 -12.62
CA PRO A 353 -3.86 -30.42 -12.10
C PRO A 353 -4.73 -29.76 -11.01
N GLY A 354 -6.01 -30.17 -10.91
CA GLY A 354 -6.94 -29.61 -9.92
C GLY A 354 -6.65 -30.01 -8.47
N ASP A 355 -5.78 -30.98 -8.24
CA ASP A 355 -5.38 -31.46 -6.90
C ASP A 355 -4.07 -30.80 -6.40
N VAL A 356 -3.61 -29.76 -7.08
CA VAL A 356 -2.35 -29.09 -6.75
C VAL A 356 -2.45 -28.37 -5.40
N GLN A 357 -1.42 -28.59 -4.58
CA GLN A 357 -1.30 -28.04 -3.24
C GLN A 357 -0.04 -27.18 -3.12
N ARG A 358 -0.06 -26.25 -2.16
CA ARG A 358 1.13 -25.48 -1.75
C ARG A 358 2.17 -26.45 -1.20
N ALA A 359 3.45 -26.26 -1.55
CA ALA A 359 4.50 -27.16 -1.10
C ALA A 359 5.71 -26.40 -0.58
N SER A 360 6.27 -26.87 0.54
CA SER A 360 7.61 -26.51 0.99
C SER A 360 8.58 -27.62 0.69
N VAL A 361 9.78 -27.21 0.28
CA VAL A 361 10.76 -28.10 -0.32
C VAL A 361 12.13 -27.85 0.29
N THR A 362 12.80 -28.90 0.75
CA THR A 362 14.21 -28.80 1.14
C THR A 362 15.10 -29.26 0.01
N LEU A 363 15.97 -28.36 -0.45
CA LEU A 363 17.01 -28.67 -1.41
C LEU A 363 18.23 -29.21 -0.67
N HIS A 364 18.71 -30.40 -1.04
CA HIS A 364 19.93 -30.98 -0.51
C HIS A 364 21.08 -30.73 -1.50
N PRO A 365 21.99 -29.77 -1.23
CA PRO A 365 23.03 -29.39 -2.19
C PRO A 365 24.00 -30.54 -2.45
N GLN A 366 24.37 -31.30 -1.41
CA GLN A 366 25.37 -32.37 -1.51
C GLN A 366 24.91 -33.58 -2.34
N THR A 367 23.60 -33.82 -2.42
CA THR A 367 23.06 -35.07 -2.99
C THR A 367 22.17 -34.84 -4.21
N ALA A 368 22.06 -33.60 -4.70
CA ALA A 368 21.16 -33.19 -5.79
C ALA A 368 19.68 -33.60 -5.61
N TYR A 369 19.25 -33.89 -4.37
CA TYR A 369 17.87 -34.27 -4.07
C TYR A 369 17.03 -33.08 -3.62
N ILE A 370 15.73 -33.23 -3.83
CA ILE A 370 14.65 -32.33 -3.44
C ILE A 370 13.70 -33.14 -2.56
N THR A 371 13.41 -32.66 -1.36
CA THR A 371 12.48 -33.34 -0.44
C THR A 371 11.30 -32.45 -0.11
N VAL A 372 10.07 -32.92 -0.31
CA VAL A 372 8.85 -32.21 0.10
C VAL A 372 8.68 -32.35 1.62
N THR A 373 8.75 -31.23 2.34
CA THR A 373 8.72 -31.19 3.81
C THR A 373 7.37 -30.83 4.40
N GLY A 374 6.54 -30.08 3.65
CA GLY A 374 5.20 -29.71 4.06
C GLY A 374 4.31 -29.45 2.85
N THR A 375 3.02 -29.72 3.00
CA THR A 375 2.00 -29.49 1.97
C THR A 375 0.77 -28.89 2.64
N ALA A 376 0.16 -27.88 2.02
CA ALA A 376 -1.14 -27.39 2.43
C ALA A 376 -2.12 -27.38 1.26
N PRO A 377 -3.34 -27.92 1.45
CA PRO A 377 -4.37 -27.85 0.44
C PRO A 377 -4.72 -26.39 0.16
N VAL A 378 -5.21 -26.16 -1.06
CA VAL A 378 -6.05 -24.99 -1.31
C VAL A 378 -7.38 -25.34 -0.69
N ASP A 379 -7.73 -24.65 0.40
CA ASP A 379 -9.11 -24.69 0.85
C ASP A 379 -9.96 -24.30 -0.38
N PRO A 380 -11.00 -25.08 -0.72
CA PRO A 380 -11.87 -24.71 -1.82
C PRO A 380 -12.26 -23.26 -1.60
N PRO A 381 -12.25 -22.40 -2.64
CA PRO A 381 -12.73 -21.04 -2.50
C PRO A 381 -14.04 -21.14 -1.73
N ASP A 382 -14.13 -20.47 -0.57
CA ASP A 382 -15.40 -20.37 0.13
C ASP A 382 -16.43 -20.00 -0.95
N PRO A 383 -17.61 -20.63 -1.01
CA PRO A 383 -18.62 -20.24 -1.99
C PRO A 383 -19.03 -18.76 -1.90
N GLU A 384 -18.50 -18.01 -0.93
CA GLU A 384 -18.54 -16.55 -0.81
C GLU A 384 -17.51 -15.78 -1.67
N THR A 385 -16.53 -16.44 -2.30
CA THR A 385 -15.63 -15.82 -3.30
C THR A 385 -16.13 -16.03 -4.73
N LEU A 386 -17.44 -15.89 -4.96
CA LEU A 386 -17.84 -15.19 -6.18
C LEU A 386 -17.22 -13.78 -6.06
N PRO A 387 -16.59 -13.23 -7.11
CA PRO A 387 -15.97 -11.92 -7.02
C PRO A 387 -17.04 -10.95 -6.52
N SER A 388 -16.98 -10.52 -5.25
CA SER A 388 -18.10 -9.86 -4.58
C SER A 388 -18.27 -8.41 -5.02
N SER A 389 -17.33 -7.91 -5.82
CA SER A 389 -17.36 -6.57 -6.40
C SER A 389 -16.57 -6.50 -7.71
N ILE A 390 -17.01 -5.64 -8.62
CA ILE A 390 -16.32 -5.24 -9.86
C ILE A 390 -14.88 -4.79 -9.62
N LEU A 391 -14.57 -4.25 -8.43
CA LEU A 391 -13.20 -3.87 -8.07
C LEU A 391 -12.26 -5.08 -8.02
N HIS A 392 -12.77 -6.25 -7.66
CA HIS A 392 -11.99 -7.49 -7.64
C HIS A 392 -11.68 -7.96 -9.07
N ILE A 393 -12.70 -7.99 -9.94
CA ILE A 393 -12.57 -8.35 -11.37
C ILE A 393 -11.60 -7.41 -12.08
N TRP A 394 -11.69 -6.11 -11.83
CA TRP A 394 -10.77 -5.13 -12.40
C TRP A 394 -9.33 -5.37 -11.95
N LYS A 395 -9.10 -5.66 -10.66
CA LYS A 395 -7.74 -5.92 -10.15
C LYS A 395 -7.12 -7.18 -10.73
N GLU A 396 -7.91 -8.24 -10.92
CA GLU A 396 -7.43 -9.46 -11.59
C GLU A 396 -7.08 -9.19 -13.05
N LEU A 397 -7.96 -8.53 -13.81
CA LEU A 397 -7.72 -8.19 -15.21
C LEU A 397 -6.57 -7.20 -15.39
N ALA A 398 -6.38 -6.27 -14.46
CA ALA A 398 -5.27 -5.32 -14.48
C ALA A 398 -3.92 -6.00 -14.23
N ALA A 399 -3.89 -7.11 -13.48
CA ALA A 399 -2.66 -7.87 -13.22
C ALA A 399 -2.19 -8.69 -14.45
N ASP A 400 -3.11 -9.05 -15.34
CA ASP A 400 -2.83 -9.83 -16.56
C ASP A 400 -2.44 -8.98 -17.79
N MET A 401 -2.58 -7.64 -17.73
CA MET A 401 -2.21 -6.77 -18.85
C MET A 401 -0.75 -6.30 -18.76
N ASP A 402 0.00 -6.49 -19.86
CA ASP A 402 1.38 -5.97 -20.00
C ASP A 402 1.44 -4.44 -19.85
N ASP A 403 2.47 -3.96 -19.13
CA ASP A 403 2.73 -2.54 -18.76
C ASP A 403 2.78 -1.54 -19.95
N ASP A 404 2.89 -2.03 -21.19
CA ASP A 404 3.04 -1.21 -22.40
C ASP A 404 1.75 -0.48 -22.82
N TRP A 405 0.58 -0.97 -22.39
CA TRP A 405 -0.71 -0.34 -22.64
C TRP A 405 -1.30 0.12 -21.32
N GLY A 406 -0.91 1.33 -20.88
CA GLY A 406 -1.37 1.94 -19.63
C GLY A 406 -2.80 1.53 -19.29
N SER A 407 -2.95 0.77 -18.19
CA SER A 407 -4.14 0.02 -17.85
C SER A 407 -5.38 0.92 -17.85
N VAL A 408 -6.27 0.73 -18.83
CA VAL A 408 -7.56 1.44 -18.90
C VAL A 408 -8.63 0.52 -18.32
N PRO A 409 -9.27 0.89 -17.20
CA PRO A 409 -9.12 2.12 -16.42
C PRO A 409 -7.99 2.08 -15.39
N GLU A 410 -7.43 3.25 -15.08
CA GLU A 410 -6.29 3.42 -14.14
C GLU A 410 -6.79 3.43 -12.68
N TYR A 411 -8.01 3.94 -12.46
CA TYR A 411 -8.60 4.02 -11.14
C TYR A 411 -10.12 3.86 -11.20
N ILE A 412 -10.64 2.93 -10.40
CA ILE A 412 -12.08 2.74 -10.18
C ILE A 412 -12.41 2.99 -8.71
N TYR A 413 -13.47 3.75 -8.44
CA TYR A 413 -14.01 3.99 -7.11
C TYR A 413 -15.53 3.83 -7.12
N ILE A 414 -16.07 3.10 -6.14
CA ILE A 414 -17.50 2.88 -6.01
C ILE A 414 -18.03 3.72 -4.85
N ALA A 415 -19.02 4.55 -5.13
CA ALA A 415 -19.78 5.28 -4.13
C ALA A 415 -21.21 4.72 -4.09
N GLY A 416 -21.52 3.93 -3.06
CA GLY A 416 -22.84 3.33 -2.87
C GLY A 416 -22.86 1.81 -3.06
N ASP A 417 -24.06 1.26 -3.28
CA ASP A 417 -24.29 -0.18 -3.41
C ASP A 417 -24.16 -0.62 -4.88
N GLU A 418 -23.32 -1.62 -5.09
CA GLU A 418 -23.06 -2.22 -6.39
C GLU A 418 -24.25 -3.02 -6.91
N GLN A 419 -25.01 -3.70 -6.03
CA GLN A 419 -26.17 -4.49 -6.44
C GLN A 419 -27.23 -3.63 -7.12
N VAL A 420 -27.44 -2.41 -6.63
CA VAL A 420 -28.38 -1.46 -7.21
C VAL A 420 -27.93 -0.98 -8.60
N LEU A 421 -26.62 -0.90 -8.84
CA LEU A 421 -26.06 -0.56 -10.15
C LEU A 421 -26.17 -1.74 -11.13
N LEU A 422 -25.99 -2.97 -10.66
CA LEU A 422 -26.21 -4.20 -11.45
C LEU A 422 -27.67 -4.34 -11.86
N GLU A 423 -28.61 -4.17 -10.93
CA GLU A 423 -30.04 -4.16 -11.25
C GLU A 423 -30.41 -3.04 -12.24
N ALA A 424 -29.77 -1.87 -12.11
CA ALA A 424 -29.99 -0.77 -13.03
C ALA A 424 -29.44 -1.07 -14.42
N LEU A 425 -28.34 -1.83 -14.53
CA LEU A 425 -27.81 -2.31 -15.80
C LEU A 425 -28.77 -3.30 -16.46
N GLU A 426 -29.28 -4.30 -15.72
CA GLU A 426 -30.27 -5.27 -16.24
C GLU A 426 -31.54 -4.59 -16.73
N LYS A 427 -32.04 -3.62 -15.95
CA LYS A 427 -33.27 -2.88 -16.28
C LYS A 427 -33.06 -1.79 -17.34
N GLY A 428 -31.85 -1.66 -17.91
CA GLY A 428 -31.51 -0.65 -18.93
C GLY A 428 -31.59 0.80 -18.44
N LYS A 429 -31.45 1.02 -17.13
CA LYS A 429 -31.59 2.32 -16.45
C LYS A 429 -30.25 2.93 -16.02
N LEU A 430 -29.15 2.24 -16.24
CA LEU A 430 -27.79 2.73 -15.98
C LEU A 430 -27.43 3.85 -16.97
N ARG A 431 -26.88 4.95 -16.46
CA ARG A 431 -26.36 6.05 -17.28
C ARG A 431 -24.85 6.08 -17.19
N VAL A 432 -24.20 6.12 -18.35
CA VAL A 432 -22.75 6.33 -18.49
C VAL A 432 -22.54 7.78 -18.90
N ILE A 433 -21.78 8.53 -18.11
CA ILE A 433 -21.40 9.92 -18.39
C ILE A 433 -19.89 9.95 -18.50
N SER A 434 -19.36 10.36 -19.64
CA SER A 434 -17.92 10.48 -19.89
C SER A 434 -17.60 11.94 -20.17
N ASP A 435 -16.45 12.41 -19.69
CA ASP A 435 -15.90 13.73 -19.99
C ASP A 435 -14.38 13.62 -20.17
N GLY A 436 -13.89 14.05 -21.33
CA GLY A 436 -12.49 14.02 -21.73
C GLY A 436 -11.84 15.39 -21.61
N SER A 437 -10.75 15.49 -20.86
CA SER A 437 -9.94 16.70 -20.77
C SER A 437 -8.59 16.54 -21.46
N PHE A 438 -8.06 17.64 -22.01
CA PHE A 438 -6.74 17.69 -22.61
C PHE A 438 -6.06 19.02 -22.28
N LYS A 439 -4.88 18.95 -21.67
CA LYS A 439 -4.07 20.12 -21.33
C LYS A 439 -2.59 19.76 -21.32
N GLN A 440 -1.73 20.65 -21.84
CA GLN A 440 -0.27 20.48 -21.80
C GLN A 440 0.23 19.12 -22.32
N GLN A 441 -0.30 18.68 -23.48
CA GLN A 441 0.07 17.38 -24.09
C GLN A 441 -0.22 16.16 -23.20
N VAL A 442 -1.19 16.27 -22.30
CA VAL A 442 -1.69 15.17 -21.47
C VAL A 442 -3.21 15.10 -21.61
N GLY A 443 -3.70 13.95 -22.04
CA GLY A 443 -5.12 13.62 -22.07
C GLY A 443 -5.54 12.84 -20.84
N THR A 444 -6.72 13.15 -20.29
CA THR A 444 -7.35 12.44 -19.18
C THR A 444 -8.85 12.32 -19.41
N ALA A 445 -9.49 11.26 -18.94
CA ALA A 445 -10.93 11.08 -18.98
C ALA A 445 -11.48 10.72 -17.60
N ALA A 446 -12.67 11.21 -17.30
CA ALA A 446 -13.45 10.80 -16.15
C ALA A 446 -14.79 10.23 -16.62
N VAL A 447 -15.20 9.12 -16.03
CA VAL A 447 -16.46 8.46 -16.36
C VAL A 447 -17.24 8.15 -15.08
N GLN A 448 -18.56 8.31 -15.16
CA GLN A 448 -19.50 7.95 -14.10
C GLN A 448 -20.52 6.96 -14.64
N LEU A 449 -20.66 5.81 -13.99
CA LEU A 449 -21.79 4.90 -14.20
C LEU A 449 -22.74 5.09 -13.02
N ARG A 450 -23.92 5.65 -13.26
CA ARG A 450 -24.87 5.99 -12.18
C ARG A 450 -26.30 5.65 -12.48
N THR A 451 -27.09 5.50 -11.41
CA THR A 451 -28.55 5.42 -11.50
C THR A 451 -29.19 6.82 -11.57
N ARG A 452 -30.44 6.90 -12.04
CA ARG A 452 -31.19 8.17 -12.18
C ARG A 452 -31.31 8.97 -10.87
N ARG A 453 -31.28 8.30 -9.72
CA ARG A 453 -31.41 8.92 -8.39
C ARG A 453 -30.07 9.41 -7.82
N GLY A 454 -28.93 9.10 -8.45
CA GLY A 454 -27.61 9.64 -8.10
C GLY A 454 -26.97 9.11 -6.81
N GLY A 455 -27.68 8.29 -6.01
CA GLY A 455 -27.17 7.74 -4.75
C GLY A 455 -26.13 6.63 -4.88
N HIS A 456 -25.97 6.05 -6.09
CA HIS A 456 -25.01 4.98 -6.36
C HIS A 456 -24.29 5.28 -7.69
N VAL A 457 -22.95 5.35 -7.64
CA VAL A 457 -22.09 5.77 -8.75
C VAL A 457 -20.77 4.98 -8.75
N ILE A 458 -20.34 4.51 -9.92
CA ILE A 458 -18.96 4.05 -10.15
C ILE A 458 -18.23 5.18 -10.86
N TRP A 459 -17.15 5.64 -10.25
CA TRP A 459 -16.23 6.62 -10.77
C TRP A 459 -15.04 5.94 -11.41
N ILE A 460 -14.71 6.36 -12.62
CA ILE A 460 -13.59 5.85 -13.38
C ILE A 460 -12.71 7.03 -13.76
N LYS A 461 -11.41 6.90 -13.57
CA LYS A 461 -10.42 7.86 -14.05
C LYS A 461 -9.40 7.14 -14.92
N CYS A 462 -9.11 7.73 -16.07
CA CYS A 462 -8.18 7.17 -17.04
C CYS A 462 -7.27 8.27 -17.55
N ARG A 463 -5.99 7.96 -17.73
CA ARG A 463 -5.10 8.73 -18.57
C ARG A 463 -5.16 8.21 -20.00
N THR A 464 -5.15 9.11 -20.98
CA THR A 464 -5.18 8.74 -22.40
C THR A 464 -3.83 8.09 -22.78
N PRO A 465 -3.81 6.85 -23.29
CA PRO A 465 -2.57 6.16 -23.67
C PRO A 465 -1.97 6.75 -24.96
N GLY A 466 -0.64 6.74 -25.03
CA GLY A 466 0.15 7.22 -26.18
C GLY A 466 1.18 8.29 -25.84
N LYS A 467 2.05 8.62 -26.81
CA LYS A 467 3.09 9.65 -26.67
C LYS A 467 2.46 11.04 -26.55
N GLN A 468 3.20 12.00 -25.99
CA GLN A 468 2.74 13.38 -25.81
C GLN A 468 2.29 14.02 -27.13
N GLU A 469 2.98 13.74 -28.23
CA GLU A 469 2.63 14.22 -29.58
C GLU A 469 1.29 13.69 -30.11
N ASP A 470 0.84 12.55 -29.63
CA ASP A 470 -0.38 11.89 -30.10
C ASP A 470 -1.62 12.28 -29.28
N GLN A 471 -1.46 13.03 -28.19
CA GLN A 471 -2.53 13.36 -27.26
C GLN A 471 -3.44 14.46 -27.82
N SER A 472 -4.75 14.29 -27.69
CA SER A 472 -5.73 15.29 -28.12
C SER A 472 -7.02 15.20 -27.30
N ALA A 473 -7.79 16.28 -27.28
CA ALA A 473 -9.11 16.30 -26.64
C ALA A 473 -10.02 15.18 -27.17
N TYR A 474 -9.99 14.92 -28.48
CA TYR A 474 -10.76 13.86 -29.09
C TYR A 474 -10.38 12.46 -28.60
N ARG A 475 -9.07 12.19 -28.41
CA ARG A 475 -8.62 10.90 -27.85
C ARG A 475 -8.97 10.76 -26.37
N SER A 476 -8.97 11.85 -25.62
CA SER A 476 -9.47 11.86 -24.24
C SER A 476 -10.96 11.55 -24.14
N GLU A 477 -11.77 12.02 -25.08
CA GLU A 477 -13.19 11.63 -25.14
C GLU A 477 -13.34 10.15 -25.45
N LEU A 478 -12.61 9.65 -26.45
CA LEU A 478 -12.69 8.26 -26.89
C LEU A 478 -12.26 7.27 -25.81
N ILE A 479 -11.22 7.60 -25.03
CA ILE A 479 -10.77 6.75 -23.93
C ILE A 479 -11.78 6.71 -22.78
N GLY A 480 -12.47 7.81 -22.51
CA GLY A 480 -13.55 7.84 -21.53
C GLY A 480 -14.72 6.95 -21.94
N LEU A 481 -15.12 7.00 -23.22
CA LEU A 481 -16.14 6.09 -23.74
C LEU A 481 -15.71 4.62 -23.66
N LEU A 482 -14.47 4.31 -24.05
CA LEU A 482 -13.93 2.94 -23.97
C LEU A 482 -13.95 2.43 -22.52
N ALA A 483 -13.47 3.23 -21.57
CA ALA A 483 -13.44 2.86 -20.17
C ALA A 483 -14.85 2.64 -19.60
N GLY A 484 -15.82 3.48 -19.97
CA GLY A 484 -17.21 3.29 -19.58
C GLY A 484 -17.81 1.97 -20.11
N ILE A 485 -17.50 1.61 -21.36
CA ILE A 485 -17.96 0.36 -21.98
C ILE A 485 -17.31 -0.86 -21.33
N LEU A 486 -16.01 -0.81 -21.05
CA LEU A 486 -15.28 -1.89 -20.38
C LEU A 486 -15.84 -2.17 -18.99
N VAL A 487 -16.04 -1.13 -18.18
CA VAL A 487 -16.58 -1.30 -16.83
C VAL A 487 -18.04 -1.80 -16.89
N ALA A 488 -18.83 -1.34 -17.85
CA ALA A 488 -20.18 -1.87 -18.05
C ALA A 488 -20.19 -3.35 -18.51
N SER A 489 -19.21 -3.78 -19.30
CA SER A 489 -19.09 -5.19 -19.70
C SER A 489 -18.65 -6.08 -18.54
N TRP A 490 -17.77 -5.58 -17.66
CA TRP A 490 -17.38 -6.27 -16.43
C TRP A 490 -18.53 -6.41 -15.44
N LEU A 491 -19.36 -5.37 -15.25
CA LEU A 491 -20.60 -5.47 -14.47
C LEU A 491 -21.52 -6.58 -15.01
N ARG A 492 -21.59 -6.73 -16.33
CA ARG A 492 -22.39 -7.78 -16.97
C ARG A 492 -21.81 -9.18 -16.76
N LEU A 493 -20.48 -9.34 -16.81
CA LEU A 493 -19.82 -10.61 -16.50
C LEU A 493 -20.03 -11.01 -15.03
N HIS A 494 -19.98 -10.04 -14.12
CA HIS A 494 -20.25 -10.24 -12.70
C HIS A 494 -21.70 -10.70 -12.45
N LEU A 495 -22.69 -10.14 -13.15
CA LEU A 495 -24.08 -10.64 -13.13
C LEU A 495 -24.18 -12.10 -13.61
N GLN A 496 -23.45 -12.47 -14.67
CA GLN A 496 -23.45 -13.83 -15.21
C GLN A 496 -22.78 -14.84 -14.27
N SER A 497 -21.78 -14.42 -13.49
CA SER A 497 -21.20 -15.27 -12.45
C SER A 497 -22.16 -15.49 -11.29
N LEU A 498 -22.94 -14.46 -10.89
CA LEU A 498 -23.94 -14.56 -9.82
C LEU A 498 -25.17 -15.40 -10.19
N ALA A 499 -25.48 -15.55 -11.49
CA ALA A 499 -26.65 -16.28 -11.99
C ALA A 499 -26.40 -17.77 -12.29
N LYS A 500 -25.17 -18.28 -12.12
CA LYS A 500 -24.90 -19.72 -12.23
C LYS A 500 -25.24 -20.41 -10.89
N PRO A 501 -26.14 -21.41 -10.89
CA PRO A 501 -26.57 -22.11 -9.68
C PRO A 501 -25.46 -22.94 -9.05
#